data_AF-A0A2U3P0G0-F1
#
_entry.id   AF-A0A2U3P0G0-F1
#
_cell.length_a   1.000
_cell.length_b   1.000
_cell.length_c   1.000
_cell.angle_alpha   90.00
_cell.angle_beta   90.00
_cell.angle_gamma   90.00
#
_symmetry.space_group_name_H-M   'P 1'
#
loop_
_entity.id
_entity.type
_entity.pdbx_description
1 polymer ?
#
loop_
_entity_poly.entity_id
_entity_poly.type
_entity_poly.pdbx_seq_one_letter_code
_entity_poly.pdbx_strand_id
1 'polypeptide(L)'
;VAEDTQYFDRGEMEVVHTMFRREFGHLPRLIREAVDAERIRIVADHFTLIADALHHHHRAEDELVWPLLKKRAGDCVEKRVQMMQAQHHELEFDLEWLCTGIRNWATNDPTLASLEPASEASRFVELLNEHMAAEEQLVVPLMEQHITAAEWDAMVERGAAASDPAALPLNLGMLLYEGDAEVVQRVLDRLPADLRDTVCGDAADSYAQYAQRVHGTTTPARSAEL
;
A
#
# COMPACT_ATOMS: atom_id res chain seq x y z
N VAL A 1 36.35 -1.07 14.78
CA VAL A 1 35.22 -2.02 14.92
C VAL A 1 34.29 -1.65 13.79
N ALA A 2 34.15 -2.50 12.76
CA ALA A 2 33.12 -2.26 11.76
C ALA A 2 31.80 -2.28 12.52
N GLU A 3 31.05 -1.18 12.53
CA GLU A 3 29.65 -1.23 12.95
C GLU A 3 29.00 -2.31 12.10
N ASP A 4 28.31 -3.23 12.76
CA ASP A 4 27.52 -4.27 12.11
C ASP A 4 26.32 -3.55 11.48
N THR A 5 26.54 -2.95 10.31
CA THR A 5 25.56 -2.11 9.65
C THR A 5 24.41 -3.01 9.21
N GLN A 6 23.31 -2.95 9.94
CA GLN A 6 22.07 -3.59 9.52
C GLN A 6 21.56 -2.92 8.25
N TYR A 7 21.19 -3.73 7.26
CA TYR A 7 20.59 -3.26 6.03
C TYR A 7 19.06 -3.34 6.08
N PHE A 8 18.42 -2.65 5.14
CA PHE A 8 17.00 -2.76 4.88
C PHE A 8 16.56 -4.24 4.78
N ASP A 9 15.40 -4.53 5.35
CA ASP A 9 14.77 -5.85 5.35
C ASP A 9 13.63 -5.87 4.33
N ARG A 10 13.72 -6.75 3.33
CA ARG A 10 12.69 -6.91 2.29
C ARG A 10 11.27 -7.07 2.83
N GLY A 11 11.12 -7.69 4.00
CA GLY A 11 9.83 -7.92 4.61
C GLY A 11 9.06 -6.62 4.83
N GLU A 12 9.76 -5.51 5.08
CA GLU A 12 9.13 -4.20 5.28
C GLU A 12 8.42 -3.71 4.01
N MET A 13 8.96 -4.02 2.82
CA MET A 13 8.27 -3.74 1.55
C MET A 13 7.15 -4.75 1.27
N GLU A 14 7.43 -6.04 1.49
CA GLU A 14 6.48 -7.12 1.21
C GLU A 14 5.19 -6.99 2.04
N VAL A 15 5.26 -6.50 3.28
CA VAL A 15 4.08 -6.23 4.12
C VAL A 15 3.21 -5.12 3.53
N VAL A 16 3.83 -4.04 3.04
CA VAL A 16 3.12 -2.93 2.38
C VAL A 16 2.45 -3.41 1.09
N HIS A 17 3.17 -4.13 0.25
CA HIS A 17 2.62 -4.68 -0.99
C HIS A 17 1.50 -5.69 -0.71
N THR A 18 1.65 -6.56 0.28
CA THR A 18 0.62 -7.52 0.69
C THR A 18 -0.69 -6.81 1.06
N MET A 19 -0.61 -5.69 1.80
CA MET A 19 -1.77 -4.85 2.10
C MET A 19 -2.42 -4.33 0.82
N PHE A 20 -1.65 -3.74 -0.11
CA PHE A 20 -2.21 -3.24 -1.36
C PHE A 20 -2.83 -4.35 -2.22
N ARG A 21 -2.17 -5.50 -2.36
CA ARG A 21 -2.71 -6.65 -3.10
C ARG A 21 -4.05 -7.10 -2.52
N ARG A 22 -4.17 -7.17 -1.20
CA ARG A 22 -5.43 -7.50 -0.53
C ARG A 22 -6.49 -6.44 -0.82
N GLU A 23 -6.23 -5.18 -0.45
CA GLU A 23 -7.27 -4.14 -0.46
C GLU A 23 -7.74 -3.86 -1.90
N PHE A 24 -6.81 -3.71 -2.87
CA PHE A 24 -7.18 -3.57 -4.27
C PHE A 24 -7.81 -4.83 -4.85
N GLY A 25 -7.35 -6.03 -4.46
CA GLY A 25 -7.93 -7.30 -4.93
C GLY A 25 -9.40 -7.47 -4.54
N HIS A 26 -9.85 -6.89 -3.43
CA HIS A 26 -11.28 -6.91 -3.06
C HIS A 26 -12.15 -5.96 -3.88
N LEU A 27 -11.59 -4.89 -4.46
CA LEU A 27 -12.37 -3.81 -5.08
C LEU A 27 -13.35 -4.29 -6.16
N PRO A 28 -12.95 -5.12 -7.13
CA PRO A 28 -13.86 -5.55 -8.19
C PRO A 28 -15.12 -6.24 -7.67
N ARG A 29 -15.00 -6.98 -6.56
CA ARG A 29 -16.16 -7.61 -5.89
C ARG A 29 -16.97 -6.57 -5.14
N LEU A 30 -16.32 -5.73 -4.33
CA LEU A 30 -16.97 -4.69 -3.54
C LEU A 30 -17.81 -3.74 -4.41
N ILE A 31 -17.30 -3.35 -5.58
CA ILE A 31 -18.01 -2.51 -6.55
C ILE A 31 -19.23 -3.23 -7.12
N ARG A 32 -19.10 -4.51 -7.50
CA ARG A 32 -20.22 -5.31 -8.05
C ARG A 32 -21.35 -5.52 -7.05
N GLU A 33 -21.01 -5.71 -5.78
CA GLU A 33 -21.95 -6.02 -4.71
C GLU A 33 -22.60 -4.78 -4.06
N ALA A 34 -22.09 -3.57 -4.34
CA ALA A 34 -22.65 -2.34 -3.83
C ALA A 34 -23.92 -1.94 -4.59
N VAL A 35 -25.08 -2.24 -3.99
CA VAL A 35 -26.41 -2.07 -4.60
C VAL A 35 -27.19 -0.83 -4.15
N ASP A 36 -26.77 -0.20 -3.06
CA ASP A 36 -27.41 0.99 -2.50
C ASP A 36 -26.41 2.13 -2.30
N ALA A 37 -26.92 3.35 -2.17
CA ALA A 37 -26.10 4.56 -2.09
C ALA A 37 -25.15 4.58 -0.87
N GLU A 38 -25.53 3.94 0.24
CA GLU A 38 -24.67 3.86 1.42
C GLU A 38 -23.48 2.94 1.15
N ARG A 39 -23.72 1.76 0.59
CA ARG A 39 -22.68 0.81 0.20
C ARG A 39 -21.74 1.39 -0.85
N ILE A 40 -22.29 2.06 -1.87
CA ILE A 40 -21.50 2.72 -2.91
C ILE A 40 -20.54 3.74 -2.29
N ARG A 41 -21.04 4.60 -1.39
CA ARG A 41 -20.21 5.58 -0.69
C ARG A 41 -19.11 4.94 0.15
N ILE A 42 -19.41 3.86 0.88
CA ILE A 42 -18.41 3.15 1.68
C ILE A 42 -17.28 2.61 0.80
N VAL A 43 -17.61 2.01 -0.35
CA VAL A 43 -16.61 1.47 -1.29
C VAL A 43 -15.81 2.59 -1.95
N ALA A 44 -16.45 3.69 -2.33
CA ALA A 44 -15.76 4.85 -2.89
C ALA A 44 -14.80 5.50 -1.87
N ASP A 45 -15.24 5.70 -0.62
CA ASP A 45 -14.40 6.23 0.46
C ASP A 45 -13.20 5.29 0.73
N HIS A 46 -13.42 3.97 0.71
CA HIS A 46 -12.36 2.98 0.88
C HIS A 46 -11.35 3.03 -0.27
N PHE A 47 -11.83 3.10 -1.51
CA PHE A 47 -10.96 3.25 -2.67
C PHE A 47 -10.09 4.50 -2.59
N THR A 48 -10.67 5.66 -2.23
CA THR A 48 -9.89 6.90 -2.06
C THR A 48 -8.78 6.72 -1.02
N LEU A 49 -9.08 6.10 0.12
CA LEU A 49 -8.08 5.84 1.16
C LEU A 49 -6.88 5.03 0.62
N ILE A 50 -7.13 3.92 -0.06
CA ILE A 50 -6.05 3.04 -0.53
C ILE A 50 -5.33 3.58 -1.77
N ALA A 51 -6.01 4.38 -2.60
CA ALA A 51 -5.43 5.09 -3.73
C ALA A 51 -4.45 6.18 -3.26
N ASP A 52 -4.84 6.97 -2.27
CA ASP A 52 -3.97 8.00 -1.67
C ASP A 52 -2.74 7.34 -1.01
N ALA A 53 -2.93 6.22 -0.31
CA ALA A 53 -1.83 5.46 0.27
C ALA A 53 -0.85 4.93 -0.79
N LEU A 54 -1.37 4.39 -1.90
CA LEU A 54 -0.55 3.89 -3.01
C LEU A 54 0.24 5.02 -3.70
N HIS A 55 -0.42 6.15 -3.95
CA HIS A 55 0.25 7.33 -4.53
C HIS A 55 1.38 7.83 -3.62
N HIS A 56 1.16 7.90 -2.31
CA HIS A 56 2.20 8.30 -1.36
C HIS A 56 3.38 7.31 -1.32
N HIS A 57 3.10 6.02 -1.42
CA HIS A 57 4.12 4.97 -1.47
C HIS A 57 5.02 5.09 -2.71
N HIS A 58 4.44 5.09 -3.92
CA HIS A 58 5.23 5.25 -5.16
C HIS A 58 6.00 6.57 -5.18
N ARG A 59 5.38 7.67 -4.74
CA ARG A 59 6.05 8.98 -4.65
C ARG A 59 7.24 8.94 -3.69
N ALA A 60 7.12 8.26 -2.56
CA ALA A 60 8.22 8.14 -1.61
C ALA A 60 9.41 7.37 -2.22
N GLU A 61 9.15 6.32 -2.99
CA GLU A 61 10.19 5.57 -3.71
C GLU A 61 10.87 6.42 -4.77
N ASP A 62 10.08 7.14 -5.57
CA ASP A 62 10.58 8.04 -6.61
C ASP A 62 11.47 9.16 -6.05
N GLU A 63 11.09 9.72 -4.91
CA GLU A 63 11.79 10.85 -4.30
C GLU A 63 12.97 10.43 -3.42
N LEU A 64 12.92 9.23 -2.82
CA LEU A 64 13.86 8.83 -1.75
C LEU A 64 14.69 7.59 -2.10
N VAL A 65 14.05 6.54 -2.63
CA VAL A 65 14.68 5.22 -2.82
C VAL A 65 15.48 5.19 -4.11
N TRP A 66 14.86 5.53 -5.25
CA TRP A 66 15.49 5.51 -6.56
C TRP A 66 16.74 6.40 -6.64
N PRO A 67 16.74 7.65 -6.14
CA PRO A 67 17.93 8.49 -6.18
C PRO A 67 19.06 7.94 -5.31
N LEU A 68 18.73 7.33 -4.16
CA LEU A 68 19.72 6.72 -3.27
C LEU A 68 20.39 5.51 -3.92
N LEU A 69 19.62 4.62 -4.55
CA LEU A 69 20.15 3.47 -5.28
C LEU A 69 21.06 3.92 -6.43
N LYS A 70 20.60 4.89 -7.25
CA LYS A 70 21.41 5.47 -8.34
C LYS A 70 22.73 6.04 -7.82
N LYS A 71 22.70 6.76 -6.69
CA LYS A 71 23.88 7.34 -6.06
C LYS A 71 24.89 6.28 -5.59
N ARG A 72 24.43 5.12 -5.09
CA ARG A 72 25.31 4.09 -4.50
C ARG A 72 25.80 3.05 -5.48
N ALA A 73 24.96 2.68 -6.44
CA ALA A 73 25.20 1.56 -7.35
C ALA A 73 25.47 2.02 -8.80
N GLY A 74 25.20 3.29 -9.12
CA GLY A 74 25.49 3.88 -10.43
C GLY A 74 24.76 3.18 -11.58
N ASP A 75 25.43 3.03 -12.71
CA ASP A 75 24.84 2.51 -13.96
C ASP A 75 24.25 1.09 -13.84
N CYS A 76 24.64 0.30 -12.83
CA CYS A 76 24.16 -1.07 -12.70
C CYS A 76 22.67 -1.13 -12.31
N VAL A 77 22.12 -0.11 -11.66
CA VAL A 77 20.70 -0.06 -11.26
C VAL A 77 19.83 0.78 -12.20
N GLU A 78 20.44 1.59 -13.07
CA GLU A 78 19.74 2.59 -13.90
C GLU A 78 18.57 1.99 -14.67
N LYS A 79 18.78 0.85 -15.36
CA LYS A 79 17.71 0.20 -16.14
C LYS A 79 16.54 -0.28 -15.29
N ARG A 80 16.81 -0.79 -14.08
CA ARG A 80 15.74 -1.26 -13.17
C ARG A 80 14.94 -0.08 -12.64
N VAL A 81 15.64 0.98 -12.22
CA VAL A 81 14.98 2.20 -11.73
C VAL A 81 14.15 2.86 -12.82
N GLN A 82 14.67 3.00 -14.05
CA GLN A 82 13.90 3.56 -15.17
C GLN A 82 12.63 2.74 -15.47
N MET A 83 12.70 1.43 -15.32
CA MET A 83 11.53 0.56 -15.46
C MET A 83 10.50 0.79 -14.35
N MET A 84 10.91 0.90 -13.08
CA MET A 84 10.00 1.22 -11.97
C MET A 84 9.32 2.57 -12.18
N GLN A 85 10.10 3.61 -12.52
CA GLN A 85 9.57 4.94 -12.79
C GLN A 85 8.57 4.95 -13.97
N ALA A 86 8.82 4.15 -15.01
CA ALA A 86 7.87 4.01 -16.11
C ALA A 86 6.58 3.31 -15.68
N GLN A 87 6.68 2.25 -14.86
CA GLN A 87 5.52 1.54 -14.31
C GLN A 87 4.72 2.43 -13.34
N HIS A 88 5.38 3.24 -12.49
CA HIS A 88 4.72 4.21 -11.62
C HIS A 88 3.88 5.20 -12.42
N HIS A 89 4.43 5.77 -13.50
CA HIS A 89 3.66 6.70 -14.35
C HIS A 89 2.47 6.03 -15.05
N GLU A 90 2.60 4.78 -15.48
CA GLU A 90 1.49 4.02 -16.07
C GLU A 90 0.40 3.73 -15.03
N LEU A 91 0.78 3.29 -13.84
CA LEU A 91 -0.14 3.04 -12.73
C LEU A 91 -0.82 4.32 -12.24
N GLU A 92 -0.10 5.44 -12.17
CA GLU A 92 -0.67 6.74 -11.78
C GLU A 92 -1.76 7.16 -12.78
N PHE A 93 -1.50 7.03 -14.08
CA PHE A 93 -2.49 7.33 -15.11
C PHE A 93 -3.74 6.43 -15.01
N ASP A 94 -3.57 5.12 -14.86
CA ASP A 94 -4.69 4.19 -14.73
C ASP A 94 -5.45 4.39 -13.40
N LEU A 95 -4.76 4.76 -12.32
CA LEU A 95 -5.36 5.09 -11.03
C LEU A 95 -6.19 6.38 -11.10
N GLU A 96 -5.72 7.43 -11.78
CA GLU A 96 -6.50 8.66 -12.01
C GLU A 96 -7.78 8.40 -12.82
N TRP A 97 -7.69 7.51 -13.82
CA TRP A 97 -8.84 7.09 -14.60
C TRP A 97 -9.86 6.37 -13.73
N LEU A 98 -9.41 5.38 -12.94
CA LEU A 98 -10.26 4.63 -12.00
C LEU A 98 -10.87 5.55 -10.93
N CYS A 99 -10.11 6.53 -10.43
CA CYS A 99 -10.62 7.57 -9.53
C CYS A 99 -11.77 8.36 -10.13
N THR A 100 -11.71 8.64 -11.44
CA THR A 100 -12.80 9.32 -12.14
C THR A 100 -14.01 8.39 -12.32
N GLY A 101 -13.77 7.14 -12.72
CA GLY A 101 -14.81 6.11 -12.84
C GLY A 101 -15.59 5.89 -11.54
N ILE A 102 -14.88 5.70 -10.42
CA ILE A 102 -15.47 5.47 -9.09
C ILE A 102 -16.22 6.71 -8.59
N ARG A 103 -15.71 7.93 -8.80
CA ARG A 103 -16.44 9.15 -8.45
C ARG A 103 -17.74 9.30 -9.24
N ASN A 104 -17.69 9.07 -10.55
CA ASN A 104 -18.87 9.11 -11.40
C ASN A 104 -19.90 8.06 -10.95
N TRP A 105 -19.46 6.83 -10.73
CA TRP A 105 -20.28 5.75 -10.18
C TRP A 105 -20.92 6.13 -8.84
N ALA A 106 -20.19 6.78 -7.93
CA ALA A 106 -20.69 7.19 -6.63
C ALA A 106 -21.75 8.31 -6.68
N THR A 107 -21.72 9.13 -7.73
CA THR A 107 -22.66 10.27 -7.91
C THR A 107 -23.87 9.96 -8.80
N ASN A 108 -23.78 8.90 -9.61
CA ASN A 108 -24.83 8.51 -10.54
C ASN A 108 -25.89 7.62 -9.86
N ASP A 109 -27.04 7.47 -10.52
CA ASP A 109 -28.10 6.56 -10.06
C ASP A 109 -27.52 5.14 -9.88
N PRO A 110 -27.63 4.51 -8.68
CA PRO A 110 -27.14 3.16 -8.40
C PRO A 110 -27.63 2.09 -9.40
N THR A 111 -28.70 2.39 -10.14
CA THR A 111 -29.24 1.52 -11.21
C THR A 111 -28.46 1.58 -12.53
N LEU A 112 -27.52 2.54 -12.69
CA LEU A 112 -26.60 2.63 -13.81
C LEU A 112 -25.32 1.81 -13.49
N ALA A 113 -24.98 0.92 -14.43
CA ALA A 113 -24.23 -0.32 -14.17
C ALA A 113 -22.83 -0.16 -13.55
N SER A 114 -22.61 -0.82 -12.40
CA SER A 114 -21.33 -1.00 -11.71
C SER A 114 -20.30 -1.87 -12.45
N LEU A 115 -20.63 -2.40 -13.63
CA LEU A 115 -19.79 -3.35 -14.36
C LEU A 115 -18.51 -2.70 -14.93
N GLU A 116 -18.58 -1.45 -15.36
CA GLU A 116 -17.44 -0.75 -15.95
C GLU A 116 -16.36 -0.42 -14.88
N PRO A 117 -16.67 0.27 -13.76
CA PRO A 117 -15.67 0.50 -12.70
C PRO A 117 -15.11 -0.79 -12.09
N ALA A 118 -15.90 -1.87 -12.01
CA ALA A 118 -15.40 -3.15 -11.53
C ALA A 118 -14.42 -3.81 -12.51
N SER A 119 -14.66 -3.68 -13.82
CA SER A 119 -13.74 -4.16 -14.85
C SER A 119 -12.45 -3.34 -14.88
N GLU A 120 -12.54 -2.03 -14.73
CA GLU A 120 -11.38 -1.13 -14.64
C GLU A 120 -10.55 -1.45 -13.38
N ALA A 121 -11.19 -1.64 -12.23
CA ALA A 121 -10.52 -2.08 -11.01
C ALA A 121 -9.81 -3.43 -11.19
N SER A 122 -10.42 -4.38 -11.91
CA SER A 122 -9.81 -5.69 -12.16
C SER A 122 -8.53 -5.56 -12.98
N ARG A 123 -8.55 -4.75 -14.05
CA ARG A 123 -7.36 -4.46 -14.85
C ARG A 123 -6.28 -3.75 -14.03
N PHE A 124 -6.66 -2.78 -13.21
CA PHE A 124 -5.72 -2.07 -12.35
C PHE A 124 -5.02 -3.03 -11.36
N VAL A 125 -5.77 -3.96 -10.76
CA VAL A 125 -5.23 -5.00 -9.86
C VAL A 125 -4.18 -5.87 -10.58
N GLU A 126 -4.43 -6.26 -11.84
CA GLU A 126 -3.45 -7.04 -12.62
C GLU A 126 -2.15 -6.26 -12.81
N LEU A 127 -2.23 -5.01 -13.26
CA LEU A 127 -1.05 -4.14 -13.47
C LEU A 127 -0.29 -3.86 -12.17
N LEU A 128 -1.02 -3.60 -11.07
CA LEU A 128 -0.43 -3.35 -9.77
C LEU A 128 0.33 -4.58 -9.25
N ASN A 129 -0.25 -5.76 -9.40
CA ASN A 129 0.39 -7.02 -9.02
C ASN A 129 1.66 -7.29 -9.84
N GLU A 130 1.63 -7.03 -11.16
CA GLU A 130 2.79 -7.16 -12.03
C GLU A 130 3.93 -6.21 -11.62
N HIS A 131 3.58 -4.96 -11.32
CA HIS A 131 4.53 -3.96 -10.85
C HIS A 131 5.18 -4.37 -9.52
N MET A 132 4.39 -4.69 -8.49
CA MET A 132 4.91 -5.09 -7.17
C MET A 132 5.78 -6.34 -7.27
N ALA A 133 5.39 -7.32 -8.09
CA ALA A 133 6.20 -8.52 -8.32
C ALA A 133 7.54 -8.18 -8.99
N ALA A 134 7.53 -7.27 -9.97
CA ALA A 134 8.75 -6.82 -10.63
C ALA A 134 9.68 -6.08 -9.66
N GLU A 135 9.13 -5.22 -8.79
CA GLU A 135 9.90 -4.50 -7.78
C GLU A 135 10.53 -5.45 -6.75
N GLU A 136 9.73 -6.34 -6.16
CA GLU A 136 10.17 -7.34 -5.17
C GLU A 136 11.27 -8.26 -5.73
N GLN A 137 11.22 -8.56 -7.03
CA GLN A 137 12.18 -9.42 -7.69
C GLN A 137 13.45 -8.68 -8.11
N LEU A 138 13.33 -7.44 -8.59
CA LEU A 138 14.40 -6.78 -9.34
C LEU A 138 15.06 -5.63 -8.59
N VAL A 139 14.36 -5.03 -7.63
CA VAL A 139 14.77 -3.79 -6.97
C VAL A 139 14.93 -3.95 -5.47
N VAL A 140 14.02 -4.65 -4.80
CA VAL A 140 14.15 -4.96 -3.37
C VAL A 140 15.51 -5.61 -3.02
N PRO A 141 16.07 -6.57 -3.78
CA PRO A 141 17.40 -7.10 -3.50
C PRO A 141 18.53 -6.07 -3.61
N LEU A 142 18.36 -5.04 -4.44
CA LEU A 142 19.31 -3.93 -4.53
C LEU A 142 19.18 -2.99 -3.33
N MET A 143 17.96 -2.80 -2.82
CA MET A 143 17.72 -2.07 -1.58
C MET A 143 18.40 -2.77 -0.39
N GLU A 144 18.25 -4.09 -0.26
CA GLU A 144 18.92 -4.88 0.79
C GLU A 144 20.46 -4.77 0.73
N GLN A 145 21.03 -4.55 -0.45
CA GLN A 145 22.48 -4.41 -0.63
C GLN A 145 22.99 -2.99 -0.41
N HIS A 146 22.14 -1.98 -0.61
CA HIS A 146 22.57 -0.60 -0.77
C HIS A 146 21.84 0.39 0.14
N ILE A 147 20.86 -0.01 0.94
CA ILE A 147 20.14 0.87 1.86
C ILE A 147 20.29 0.32 3.27
N THR A 148 20.82 1.14 4.18
CA THR A 148 20.95 0.74 5.58
C THR A 148 19.58 0.82 6.27
N ALA A 149 19.37 0.02 7.32
CA ALA A 149 18.13 0.07 8.10
C ALA A 149 17.86 1.49 8.64
N ALA A 150 18.89 2.18 9.15
CA ALA A 150 18.74 3.54 9.65
C ALA A 150 18.35 4.57 8.58
N GLU A 151 18.83 4.41 7.33
CA GLU A 151 18.41 5.27 6.23
C GLU A 151 16.97 5.01 5.83
N TRP A 152 16.58 3.74 5.79
CA TRP A 152 15.20 3.34 5.53
C TRP A 152 14.25 3.87 6.62
N ASP A 153 14.62 3.74 7.89
CA ASP A 153 13.86 4.26 9.03
C ASP A 153 13.63 5.77 8.93
N ALA A 154 14.66 6.52 8.54
CA ALA A 154 14.54 7.96 8.33
C ALA A 154 13.60 8.30 7.15
N MET A 155 13.49 7.45 6.13
CA MET A 155 12.51 7.61 5.05
C MET A 155 11.09 7.32 5.54
N VAL A 156 10.90 6.23 6.27
CA VAL A 156 9.61 5.84 6.87
C VAL A 156 9.12 6.91 7.85
N GLU A 157 9.98 7.42 8.73
CA GLU A 157 9.64 8.49 9.69
C GLU A 157 9.18 9.75 8.96
N ARG A 158 9.87 10.15 7.88
CA ARG A 158 9.47 11.29 7.05
C ARG A 158 8.11 11.09 6.39
N GLY A 159 7.80 9.88 5.93
CA GLY A 159 6.49 9.54 5.37
C GLY A 159 5.39 9.56 6.44
N ALA A 160 5.66 8.97 7.61
CA ALA A 160 4.72 8.94 8.73
C ALA A 160 4.42 10.34 9.27
N ALA A 161 5.42 11.22 9.38
CA ALA A 161 5.25 12.60 9.84
C ALA A 161 4.39 13.48 8.90
N ALA A 162 4.24 13.07 7.64
CA ALA A 162 3.36 13.73 6.67
C ALA A 162 1.92 13.18 6.69
N SER A 163 1.65 12.10 7.44
CA SER A 163 0.35 11.44 7.52
C SER A 163 -0.53 12.02 8.63
N ASP A 164 -1.84 11.86 8.53
CA ASP A 164 -2.79 12.21 9.61
C ASP A 164 -2.61 11.24 10.80
N PRO A 165 -2.24 11.71 12.00
CA PRO A 165 -2.12 10.86 13.18
C PRO A 165 -3.39 10.08 13.53
N ALA A 166 -4.57 10.60 13.19
CA ALA A 166 -5.85 9.91 13.43
C ALA A 166 -6.04 8.68 12.52
N ALA A 167 -5.37 8.62 11.37
CA ALA A 167 -5.41 7.49 10.46
C ALA A 167 -4.40 6.39 10.82
N LEU A 168 -3.43 6.67 11.70
CA LEU A 168 -2.32 5.77 12.01
C LEU A 168 -2.76 4.40 12.53
N PRO A 169 -3.73 4.27 13.48
CA PRO A 169 -4.18 2.95 13.94
C PRO A 169 -4.79 2.11 12.82
N LEU A 170 -5.57 2.72 11.92
CA LEU A 170 -6.17 2.02 10.79
C LEU A 170 -5.10 1.57 9.79
N ASN A 171 -4.18 2.46 9.41
CA ASN A 171 -3.10 2.15 8.46
C ASN A 171 -2.22 1.00 8.97
N LEU A 172 -1.85 1.04 10.25
CA LEU A 172 -1.11 -0.05 10.85
C LEU A 172 -1.95 -1.31 10.91
N GLY A 173 -3.21 -1.25 11.34
CA GLY A 173 -4.09 -2.42 11.34
C GLY A 173 -4.21 -3.11 9.98
N MET A 174 -4.31 -2.33 8.89
CA MET A 174 -4.30 -2.85 7.52
C MET A 174 -2.97 -3.55 7.17
N LEU A 175 -1.83 -2.98 7.55
CA LEU A 175 -0.51 -3.60 7.34
C LEU A 175 -0.34 -4.88 8.16
N LEU A 176 -0.75 -4.86 9.43
CA LEU A 176 -0.53 -5.95 10.39
C LEU A 176 -1.40 -7.19 10.10
N TYR A 177 -2.53 -7.03 9.41
CA TYR A 177 -3.51 -8.11 9.23
C TYR A 177 -2.93 -9.37 8.55
N GLU A 178 -2.04 -9.18 7.59
CA GLU A 178 -1.31 -10.26 6.89
C GLU A 178 0.21 -10.14 7.00
N GLY A 179 0.70 -9.10 7.65
CA GLY A 179 2.13 -8.86 7.76
C GLY A 179 2.82 -9.95 8.57
N ASP A 180 4.06 -10.29 8.18
CA ASP A 180 4.90 -11.17 8.97
C ASP A 180 5.10 -10.56 10.36
N ALA A 181 4.76 -11.33 11.40
CA ALA A 181 4.75 -10.83 12.77
C ALA A 181 6.12 -10.33 13.25
N GLU A 182 7.22 -10.89 12.75
CA GLU A 182 8.56 -10.45 13.11
C GLU A 182 8.93 -9.14 12.40
N VAL A 183 8.57 -8.98 11.13
CA VAL A 183 8.74 -7.71 10.39
C VAL A 183 7.93 -6.61 11.06
N VAL A 184 6.66 -6.89 11.32
CA VAL A 184 5.74 -6.02 12.03
C VAL A 184 6.31 -5.59 13.37
N GLN A 185 6.80 -6.54 14.17
CA GLN A 185 7.39 -6.23 15.46
C GLN A 185 8.62 -5.32 15.33
N ARG A 186 9.48 -5.53 14.32
CA ARG A 186 10.64 -4.66 14.06
C ARG A 186 10.23 -3.23 13.73
N VAL A 187 9.22 -3.05 12.88
CA VAL A 187 8.68 -1.72 12.55
C VAL A 187 8.11 -1.04 13.80
N LEU A 188 7.34 -1.78 14.62
CA LEU A 188 6.78 -1.28 15.86
C LEU A 188 7.85 -0.92 16.89
N ASP A 189 8.93 -1.69 16.98
CA ASP A 189 10.05 -1.47 17.90
C ASP A 189 10.83 -0.18 17.61
N ARG A 190 10.66 0.40 16.42
CA ARG A 190 11.26 1.68 16.01
C ARG A 190 10.37 2.89 16.32
N LEU A 191 9.07 2.69 16.55
CA LEU A 191 8.17 3.76 17.02
C LEU A 191 8.55 4.21 18.43
N PRO A 192 8.39 5.50 18.77
CA PRO A 192 8.48 5.97 20.16
C PRO A 192 7.62 5.11 21.10
N ALA A 193 8.13 4.80 22.29
CA ALA A 193 7.50 3.83 23.20
C ALA A 193 6.06 4.21 23.62
N ASP A 194 5.79 5.51 23.73
CA ASP A 194 4.46 6.09 24.01
C ASP A 194 3.45 5.89 22.88
N LEU A 195 3.93 5.89 21.63
CA LEU A 195 3.11 5.57 20.46
C LEU A 195 2.87 4.07 20.33
N ARG A 196 3.89 3.24 20.60
CA ARG A 196 3.83 1.78 20.42
C ARG A 196 2.69 1.12 21.20
N ASP A 197 2.58 1.39 22.50
CA ASP A 197 1.59 0.73 23.37
C ASP A 197 0.14 1.13 23.01
N THR A 198 -0.06 2.39 22.64
CA THR A 198 -1.36 2.94 22.23
C THR A 198 -1.79 2.36 20.88
N VAL A 199 -0.86 2.30 19.93
CA VAL A 199 -1.15 1.98 18.54
C VAL A 199 -1.31 0.47 18.32
N CYS A 200 -0.53 -0.38 18.98
CA CYS A 200 -0.63 -1.84 18.82
C CYS A 200 -1.94 -2.41 19.37
N GLY A 201 -2.43 -1.88 20.51
CA GLY A 201 -3.71 -2.29 21.09
C GLY A 201 -4.89 -1.93 20.21
N ASP A 202 -4.85 -0.75 19.60
CA ASP A 202 -5.97 -0.21 18.82
C ASP A 202 -5.92 -0.60 17.33
N ALA A 203 -4.77 -0.96 16.77
CA ALA A 203 -4.62 -1.21 15.34
C ALA A 203 -5.45 -2.40 14.84
N ALA A 204 -5.37 -3.54 15.51
CA ALA A 204 -6.11 -4.74 15.12
C ALA A 204 -7.62 -4.51 15.22
N ASP A 205 -8.08 -3.89 16.31
CA ASP A 205 -9.49 -3.56 16.51
C ASP A 205 -9.98 -2.50 15.52
N SER A 206 -9.15 -1.49 15.21
CA SER A 206 -9.45 -0.45 14.22
C SER A 206 -9.64 -1.06 12.84
N TYR A 207 -8.74 -1.94 12.41
CA TYR A 207 -8.90 -2.62 11.13
C TYR A 207 -10.08 -3.59 11.14
N ALA A 208 -10.30 -4.37 12.21
CA ALA A 208 -11.45 -5.27 12.28
C ALA A 208 -12.79 -4.51 12.15
N GLN A 209 -12.93 -3.36 12.83
CA GLN A 209 -14.12 -2.50 12.71
C GLN A 209 -14.26 -1.90 11.31
N TYR A 210 -13.15 -1.41 10.74
CA TYR A 210 -13.13 -0.88 9.38
C TYR A 210 -13.46 -1.95 8.34
N ALA A 211 -12.89 -3.14 8.47
CA ALA A 211 -13.13 -4.29 7.61
C ALA A 211 -14.59 -4.77 7.70
N GLN A 212 -15.17 -4.78 8.90
CA GLN A 212 -16.60 -5.08 9.08
C GLN A 212 -17.47 -4.08 8.30
N ARG A 213 -17.08 -2.80 8.30
CA ARG A 213 -17.77 -1.74 7.53
C ARG A 213 -17.56 -1.91 6.03
N VAL A 214 -16.35 -2.19 5.55
CA VAL A 214 -16.03 -2.24 4.12
C VAL A 214 -16.37 -3.59 3.50
N HIS A 215 -15.89 -4.69 4.06
CA HIS A 215 -16.01 -6.04 3.50
C HIS A 215 -17.20 -6.83 4.06
N GLY A 216 -17.88 -6.33 5.10
CA GLY A 216 -18.98 -7.04 5.76
C GLY A 216 -18.52 -8.14 6.73
N THR A 217 -17.22 -8.23 7.00
CA THR A 217 -16.60 -9.18 7.94
C THR A 217 -15.37 -8.54 8.59
N THR A 218 -15.07 -8.93 9.83
CA THR A 218 -13.85 -8.52 10.54
C THR A 218 -12.60 -9.24 10.03
N THR A 219 -12.77 -10.32 9.27
CA THR A 219 -11.68 -11.12 8.71
C THR A 219 -11.88 -11.31 7.19
N PRO A 220 -11.62 -10.28 6.38
CA PRO A 220 -11.71 -10.39 4.92
C PRO A 220 -10.70 -11.42 4.38
N ALA A 221 -11.00 -11.95 3.19
CA ALA A 221 -10.10 -12.91 2.52
C ALA A 221 -8.71 -12.29 2.34
N ARG A 222 -7.68 -13.11 2.51
CA ARG A 222 -6.27 -12.70 2.43
C ARG A 222 -5.84 -12.50 0.99
N SER A 223 -4.77 -11.73 0.77
CA SER A 223 -4.22 -11.48 -0.57
C SER A 223 -3.98 -12.75 -1.40
N ALA A 224 -3.50 -13.84 -0.77
CA ALA A 224 -3.25 -15.12 -1.43
C ALA A 224 -4.52 -15.93 -1.79
N GLU A 225 -5.70 -15.47 -1.35
CA GLU A 225 -7.00 -16.12 -1.58
C GLU A 225 -7.82 -15.43 -2.68
N LEU A 226 -7.32 -14.31 -3.24
CA LEU A 226 -8.00 -13.45 -4.21
C LEU A 226 -7.64 -13.77 -5.67
#